data_AF-A0A2U2S6G1-F1
#
_entry.id   AF-A0A2U2S6G1-F1
#
_cell.length_a   1.000
_cell.length_b   1.000
_cell.length_c   1.000
_cell.angle_alpha   90.00
_cell.angle_beta   90.00
_cell.angle_gamma   90.00
#
_symmetry.space_group_name_H-M   'P 1'
#
loop_
_entity.id
_entity.type
_entity.pdbx_description
1 polymer ?
#
loop_
_entity_poly.entity_id
_entity_poly.type
_entity_poly.pdbx_seq_one_letter_code
_entity_poly.pdbx_strand_id
1 'polypeptide(L)'
;MPGQGKERFTTVFIFLVAVMIITTLLIYGILFVTYTPERPLVLGLNVAQPPPPPTPTFTPEEIPTYPPTWTPVPTPTPLPTSTPTATGTPTPTRTPTHTRTPLATYTSTPTETGTPTETPTITATPTLVPFYVAEFKNYQNCYDIGMKGYVFDANGIPLEGVVVEYGEDNISTFRTTTDVDGEFAVPLILGGKDKENAKRPHTWFVRLYQDGVQASETFKWKSDTIEDCDKSNSVQVKEVIFRRRY
;
A
#
# COMPACT_ATOMS: atom_id res chain seq x y z
N MET A 1 -49.27 -71.30 24.25
CA MET A 1 -48.32 -70.56 23.40
C MET A 1 -48.38 -69.07 23.76
N PRO A 2 -47.47 -68.53 24.61
CA PRO A 2 -47.58 -67.16 25.14
C PRO A 2 -46.53 -66.20 24.54
N GLY A 3 -46.32 -66.22 23.21
CA GLY A 3 -45.29 -65.39 22.54
C GLY A 3 -45.85 -64.22 21.72
N GLN A 4 -47.11 -64.29 21.29
CA GLN A 4 -47.63 -63.43 20.21
C GLN A 4 -48.00 -62.00 20.65
N GLY A 5 -48.29 -61.77 21.94
CA GLY A 5 -48.65 -60.45 22.46
C GLY A 5 -47.44 -59.53 22.70
N LYS A 6 -46.30 -60.10 23.10
CA LYS A 6 -45.09 -59.35 23.45
C LYS A 6 -44.35 -58.84 22.20
N GLU A 7 -44.33 -59.62 21.13
CA GLU A 7 -43.76 -59.20 19.84
C GLU A 7 -44.57 -58.08 19.18
N ARG A 8 -45.92 -58.17 19.20
CA ARG A 8 -46.79 -57.12 18.67
C ARG A 8 -46.64 -55.79 19.43
N PHE A 9 -46.52 -55.84 20.76
CA PHE A 9 -46.29 -54.65 21.56
C PHE A 9 -44.92 -54.01 21.26
N THR A 10 -43.86 -54.82 21.16
CA THR A 10 -42.51 -54.35 20.81
C THR A 10 -42.47 -53.72 19.42
N THR A 11 -43.12 -54.33 18.42
CA THR A 11 -43.17 -53.78 17.05
C THR A 11 -43.93 -52.45 16.99
N VAL A 12 -45.05 -52.33 17.70
CA VAL A 12 -45.81 -51.07 17.78
C VAL A 12 -45.00 -50.00 18.51
N PHE A 13 -44.30 -50.35 19.59
CA PHE A 13 -43.44 -49.42 20.32
C PHE A 13 -42.27 -48.91 19.47
N ILE A 14 -41.57 -49.80 18.74
CA ILE A 14 -40.49 -49.42 17.82
C ILE A 14 -41.02 -48.51 16.71
N PHE A 15 -42.21 -48.80 16.16
CA PHE A 15 -42.84 -47.97 15.14
C PHE A 15 -43.15 -46.56 15.67
N LEU A 16 -43.70 -46.45 16.88
CA LEU A 16 -43.98 -45.15 17.51
C LEU A 16 -42.70 -44.34 17.76
N VAL A 17 -41.63 -44.98 18.23
CA VAL A 17 -40.33 -44.33 18.44
C VAL A 17 -39.73 -43.87 17.10
N ALA A 18 -39.81 -44.69 16.05
CA ALA A 18 -39.35 -44.32 14.71
C ALA A 18 -40.10 -43.11 14.15
N VAL A 19 -41.44 -43.08 14.29
CA VAL A 19 -42.26 -41.93 13.88
C VAL A 19 -41.89 -40.68 14.68
N MET A 20 -41.65 -40.79 15.98
CA MET A 20 -41.23 -39.66 16.82
C MET A 20 -39.86 -39.10 16.41
N ILE A 21 -38.91 -39.97 16.06
CA ILE A 21 -37.58 -39.55 15.59
C ILE A 21 -37.69 -38.87 14.22
N ILE A 22 -38.43 -39.46 13.28
CA ILE A 22 -38.60 -38.90 11.92
C ILE A 22 -39.28 -37.53 11.98
N THR A 23 -40.33 -37.39 12.80
CA THR A 23 -41.02 -36.10 12.97
C THR A 23 -40.12 -35.06 13.61
N THR A 24 -39.31 -35.43 14.59
CA THR A 24 -38.32 -34.53 15.21
C THR A 24 -37.27 -34.07 14.19
N LEU A 25 -36.74 -34.98 13.38
CA LEU A 25 -35.77 -34.66 12.32
C LEU A 25 -36.38 -33.77 11.23
N LEU A 26 -37.64 -34.00 10.85
CA LEU A 26 -38.36 -33.13 9.92
C LEU A 26 -38.53 -31.71 10.49
N ILE A 27 -38.88 -31.57 11.76
CA ILE A 27 -39.00 -30.27 12.43
C ILE A 27 -37.64 -29.55 12.44
N TYR A 28 -36.55 -30.24 12.79
CA TYR A 28 -35.20 -29.66 12.75
C TYR A 28 -34.75 -29.29 11.33
N GLY A 29 -35.08 -30.10 10.33
CA GLY A 29 -34.80 -29.78 8.92
C GLY A 29 -35.54 -28.53 8.45
N ILE A 30 -36.82 -28.38 8.80
CA ILE A 30 -37.61 -27.19 8.48
C ILE A 30 -37.05 -25.95 9.21
N LEU A 31 -36.70 -26.07 10.50
CA LEU A 31 -36.06 -25.00 11.24
C LEU A 31 -34.72 -24.61 10.61
N PHE A 32 -33.87 -25.57 10.23
CA PHE A 32 -32.59 -25.28 9.60
C PHE A 32 -32.74 -24.55 8.25
N VAL A 33 -33.74 -24.92 7.44
CA VAL A 33 -34.00 -24.28 6.14
C VAL A 33 -34.65 -22.89 6.29
N THR A 34 -35.51 -22.71 7.30
CA THR A 34 -36.23 -21.43 7.52
C THR A 34 -35.47 -20.45 8.39
N TYR A 35 -34.47 -20.92 9.15
CA TYR A 35 -33.63 -20.10 10.02
C TYR A 35 -32.30 -19.79 9.31
N THR A 36 -32.37 -19.00 8.23
CA THR A 36 -31.17 -18.36 7.69
C THR A 36 -30.84 -17.13 8.54
N PRO A 37 -29.55 -16.84 8.80
CA PRO A 37 -29.13 -15.69 9.63
C PRO A 37 -29.47 -14.33 8.99
N GLU A 38 -30.03 -14.32 7.79
CA GLU A 38 -30.39 -13.10 7.05
C GLU A 38 -31.82 -12.61 7.33
N ARG A 39 -32.68 -13.40 8.01
CA ARG A 39 -34.03 -12.98 8.41
C ARG A 39 -34.45 -13.53 9.78
N PRO A 40 -34.21 -12.82 10.89
CA PRO A 40 -34.80 -13.19 12.17
C PRO A 40 -36.33 -13.15 12.08
N LEU A 41 -37.00 -14.16 12.65
CA LEU A 41 -38.46 -14.21 12.79
C LEU A 41 -38.90 -13.03 13.67
N VAL A 42 -39.47 -12.00 13.04
CA VAL A 42 -40.24 -10.98 13.75
C VAL A 42 -41.56 -11.62 14.16
N LEU A 43 -41.65 -12.11 15.40
CA LEU A 43 -42.96 -12.38 16.01
C LEU A 43 -43.72 -11.05 15.94
N GLY A 44 -44.84 -11.03 15.22
CA GLY A 44 -45.67 -9.84 14.97
C GLY A 44 -46.34 -9.24 16.21
N LEU A 45 -45.61 -9.05 17.30
CA LEU A 45 -45.93 -8.07 18.31
C LEU A 45 -45.80 -6.71 17.64
N ASN A 46 -46.95 -6.13 17.29
CA ASN A 46 -47.11 -4.75 16.91
C ASN A 46 -46.65 -3.86 18.10
N VAL A 47 -45.34 -3.69 18.24
CA VAL A 47 -44.80 -2.54 18.97
C VAL A 47 -45.01 -1.37 18.04
N ALA A 48 -45.81 -0.40 18.48
CA ALA A 48 -46.01 0.85 17.75
C ALA A 48 -44.65 1.39 17.33
N GLN A 49 -44.41 1.42 16.02
CA GLN A 49 -43.18 1.94 15.46
C GLN A 49 -43.02 3.38 15.96
N PRO A 50 -41.92 3.73 16.64
CA PRO A 50 -41.68 5.12 17.00
C PRO A 50 -41.73 5.96 15.71
N PRO A 51 -42.24 7.21 15.78
CA PRO A 51 -42.32 8.07 14.61
C PRO A 51 -40.94 8.13 13.93
N PRO A 52 -40.89 8.17 12.59
CA PRO A 52 -39.62 8.26 11.89
C PRO A 52 -38.83 9.45 12.45
N PRO A 53 -37.54 9.29 12.73
CA PRO A 53 -36.71 10.40 13.19
C PRO A 53 -36.83 11.56 12.19
N PRO A 54 -36.81 12.82 12.67
CA PRO A 54 -36.89 13.97 11.78
C PRO A 54 -35.80 13.84 10.72
N THR A 55 -36.20 13.97 9.45
CA THR A 55 -35.26 14.00 8.33
C THR A 55 -34.20 15.06 8.61
N PRO A 56 -32.89 14.75 8.55
CA PRO A 56 -31.86 15.76 8.75
C PRO A 56 -32.05 16.83 7.69
N THR A 57 -32.50 18.00 8.13
CA THR A 57 -32.54 19.18 7.29
C THR A 57 -31.11 19.66 7.22
N PHE A 58 -30.46 19.52 6.06
CA PHE A 58 -29.16 20.12 5.81
C PHE A 58 -29.35 21.64 5.80
N THR A 59 -29.13 22.26 6.96
CA THR A 59 -28.83 23.69 7.02
C THR A 59 -27.57 23.90 6.18
N PRO A 60 -27.55 24.79 5.17
CA PRO A 60 -26.32 25.13 4.49
C PRO A 60 -25.38 25.73 5.53
N GLU A 61 -24.40 24.94 5.96
CA GLU A 61 -23.31 25.41 6.81
C GLU A 61 -22.51 26.41 5.99
N GLU A 62 -22.35 27.63 6.51
CA GLU A 62 -21.57 28.67 5.85
C GLU A 62 -20.17 28.12 5.56
N ILE A 63 -19.81 28.08 4.28
CA ILE A 63 -18.49 27.64 3.83
C ILE A 63 -17.46 28.57 4.50
N PRO A 64 -16.52 28.05 5.32
CA PRO A 64 -15.47 28.88 5.88
C PRO A 64 -14.62 29.41 4.72
N THR A 65 -14.69 30.72 4.51
CA THR A 65 -13.87 31.43 3.54
C THR A 65 -12.43 31.46 4.05
N TYR A 66 -11.62 30.49 3.64
CA TYR A 66 -10.19 30.49 3.97
C TYR A 66 -9.51 31.74 3.38
N PRO A 67 -8.63 32.42 4.14
CA PRO A 67 -7.83 33.53 3.60
C PRO A 67 -6.93 33.02 2.46
N PRO A 68 -6.57 33.89 1.49
CA PRO A 68 -5.81 33.47 0.32
C PRO A 68 -4.52 32.75 0.72
N THR A 69 -4.37 31.54 0.20
CA THR A 69 -3.19 30.68 0.29
C THR A 69 -1.93 31.45 -0.10
N TRP A 70 -0.91 31.33 0.73
CA TRP A 70 0.44 31.86 0.48
C TRP A 70 0.95 31.41 -0.88
N THR A 71 1.12 32.37 -1.78
CA THR A 71 1.79 32.18 -3.07
C THR A 71 3.24 31.80 -2.80
N PRO A 72 3.76 30.67 -3.34
CA PRO A 72 5.16 30.31 -3.17
C PRO A 72 6.05 31.41 -3.75
N VAL A 73 7.03 31.85 -2.96
CA VAL A 73 8.03 32.85 -3.38
C VAL A 73 8.83 32.24 -4.54
N PRO A 74 9.02 32.97 -5.66
CA PRO A 74 9.79 32.46 -6.79
C PRO A 74 11.23 32.18 -6.37
N THR A 75 11.64 30.93 -6.57
CA THR A 75 13.02 30.47 -6.38
C THR A 75 13.95 31.26 -7.30
N PRO A 76 15.07 31.83 -6.80
CA PRO A 76 15.98 32.60 -7.65
C PRO A 76 16.57 31.71 -8.74
N THR A 77 16.32 32.11 -10.00
CA THR A 77 16.89 31.49 -11.19
C THR A 77 18.41 31.69 -11.19
N PRO A 78 19.24 30.64 -11.38
CA PRO A 78 20.68 30.79 -11.45
C PRO A 78 21.07 31.69 -12.63
N LEU A 79 21.89 32.70 -12.35
CA LEU A 79 22.42 33.64 -13.33
C LEU A 79 23.36 32.91 -14.31
N PRO A 80 23.30 33.18 -15.63
CA PRO A 80 24.20 32.56 -16.60
C PRO A 80 25.66 32.86 -16.26
N THR A 81 26.44 31.81 -16.05
CA THR A 81 27.89 31.86 -15.86
C THR A 81 28.58 32.28 -17.15
N SER A 82 29.52 33.22 -17.02
CA SER A 82 30.32 33.80 -18.11
C SER A 82 31.06 32.73 -18.92
N THR A 83 30.77 32.67 -20.21
CA THR A 83 31.44 31.84 -21.21
C THR A 83 32.92 32.25 -21.32
N PRO A 84 33.89 31.32 -21.29
CA PRO A 84 35.29 31.67 -21.45
C PRO A 84 35.59 32.15 -22.88
N THR A 85 36.21 33.32 -22.97
CA THR A 85 36.67 33.96 -24.21
C THR A 85 37.78 33.14 -24.86
N ALA A 86 37.64 32.80 -26.14
CA ALA A 86 38.65 32.08 -26.89
C ALA A 86 39.93 32.92 -27.07
N THR A 87 41.06 32.44 -26.56
CA THR A 87 42.36 33.11 -26.66
C THR A 87 43.09 32.69 -27.94
N GLY A 88 43.35 33.70 -28.80
CA GLY A 88 44.45 33.85 -29.75
C GLY A 88 44.98 32.64 -30.53
N THR A 89 44.69 32.62 -31.83
CA THR A 89 45.37 31.82 -32.86
C THR A 89 46.86 32.16 -32.93
N PRO A 90 47.80 31.18 -32.87
CA PRO A 90 49.22 31.46 -33.11
C PRO A 90 49.50 31.70 -34.59
N THR A 91 50.18 32.80 -34.90
CA THR A 91 50.65 33.19 -36.24
C THR A 91 51.82 32.30 -36.68
N PRO A 92 51.85 31.77 -37.92
CA PRO A 92 53.00 31.00 -38.40
C PRO A 92 54.20 31.92 -38.65
N THR A 93 55.30 31.69 -37.92
CA THR A 93 56.56 32.42 -38.11
C THR A 93 57.47 31.64 -39.06
N ARG A 94 58.23 32.38 -39.89
CA ARG A 94 58.95 31.89 -41.07
C ARG A 94 60.13 30.95 -40.75
N THR A 95 60.40 30.09 -41.73
CA THR A 95 61.48 29.11 -41.89
C THR A 95 62.87 29.63 -41.47
N PRO A 96 63.64 28.88 -40.66
CA PRO A 96 65.05 29.17 -40.43
C PRO A 96 65.95 28.51 -41.49
N THR A 97 66.90 29.30 -41.99
CA THR A 97 68.02 28.89 -42.86
C THR A 97 69.06 28.13 -42.05
N HIS A 98 69.63 27.07 -42.63
CA HIS A 98 70.70 26.27 -42.01
C HIS A 98 71.93 27.09 -41.68
N THR A 99 72.33 27.16 -40.40
CA THR A 99 73.71 27.49 -40.01
C THR A 99 74.10 26.82 -38.70
N ARG A 100 75.40 26.53 -38.58
CA ARG A 100 76.08 25.53 -37.75
C ARG A 100 75.83 25.62 -36.24
N THR A 101 75.75 24.42 -35.68
CA THR A 101 75.88 23.94 -34.30
C THR A 101 76.61 24.86 -33.31
N PRO A 102 75.97 25.13 -32.16
CA PRO A 102 76.65 25.08 -30.88
C PRO A 102 75.98 24.16 -29.85
N LEU A 103 76.79 23.86 -28.83
CA LEU A 103 76.75 22.83 -27.80
C LEU A 103 75.51 22.87 -26.88
N ALA A 104 75.03 21.68 -26.49
CA ALA A 104 73.91 21.47 -25.58
C ALA A 104 74.15 22.12 -24.20
N THR A 105 73.24 22.99 -23.78
CA THR A 105 73.10 23.43 -22.38
C THR A 105 71.74 22.97 -21.88
N TYR A 106 71.75 22.04 -20.93
CA TYR A 106 70.56 21.58 -20.23
C TYR A 106 69.99 22.72 -19.41
N THR A 107 68.73 23.10 -19.65
CA THR A 107 67.99 24.01 -18.79
C THR A 107 66.64 23.40 -18.41
N SER A 108 66.22 23.73 -17.20
CA SER A 108 65.25 23.07 -16.32
C SER A 108 63.88 22.73 -16.91
N THR A 109 63.41 21.54 -16.53
CA THR A 109 62.05 21.01 -16.61
C THR A 109 60.99 22.02 -16.11
N PRO A 110 59.88 22.24 -16.83
CA PRO A 110 58.72 22.92 -16.28
C PRO A 110 58.01 21.99 -15.28
N THR A 111 57.89 22.43 -14.03
CA THR A 111 57.04 21.80 -13.02
C THR A 111 55.58 22.05 -13.38
N GLU A 112 54.79 21.00 -13.58
CA GLU A 112 53.35 21.10 -13.80
C GLU A 112 52.68 21.80 -12.61
N THR A 113 51.94 22.87 -12.92
CA THR A 113 51.20 23.67 -11.95
C THR A 113 49.75 23.19 -11.92
N GLY A 114 49.30 22.79 -10.72
CA GLY A 114 47.92 22.89 -10.25
C GLY A 114 46.86 22.07 -11.01
N THR A 115 46.60 20.87 -10.52
CA THR A 115 45.37 20.11 -10.81
C THR A 115 44.14 20.96 -10.46
N PRO A 116 43.08 21.02 -11.30
CA PRO A 116 41.85 21.72 -10.93
C PRO A 116 41.27 21.07 -9.69
N THR A 117 41.09 21.87 -8.64
CA THR A 117 40.37 21.46 -7.43
C THR A 117 38.91 21.25 -7.81
N GLU A 118 38.42 20.02 -7.71
CA GLU A 118 37.00 19.74 -7.91
C GLU A 118 36.19 20.57 -6.92
N THR A 119 35.37 21.47 -7.44
CA THR A 119 34.33 22.13 -6.66
C THR A 119 33.43 21.04 -6.08
N PRO A 120 33.26 20.95 -4.75
CA PRO A 120 32.39 19.94 -4.16
C PRO A 120 30.98 20.16 -4.70
N THR A 121 30.54 19.23 -5.55
CA THR A 121 29.14 19.16 -5.95
C THR A 121 28.36 18.87 -4.67
N ILE A 122 27.52 19.81 -4.23
CA ILE A 122 26.59 19.57 -3.13
C ILE A 122 25.66 18.47 -3.60
N THR A 123 26.03 17.24 -3.25
CA THR A 123 25.18 16.08 -3.43
C THR A 123 24.04 16.30 -2.46
N ALA A 124 22.82 16.50 -2.97
CA ALA A 124 21.63 16.58 -2.14
C ALA A 124 21.65 15.36 -1.22
N THR A 125 21.91 15.59 0.06
CA THR A 125 21.84 14.52 1.05
C THR A 125 20.39 14.05 1.02
N PRO A 126 20.11 12.76 0.76
CA PRO A 126 18.73 12.28 0.71
C PRO A 126 18.10 12.65 2.05
N THR A 127 17.06 13.48 2.02
CA THR A 127 16.29 13.82 3.21
C THR A 127 15.77 12.50 3.78
N LEU A 128 16.31 12.12 4.94
CA LEU A 128 15.92 10.89 5.60
C LEU A 128 14.46 11.04 6.03
N VAL A 129 13.57 10.38 5.30
CA VAL A 129 12.15 10.30 5.63
C VAL A 129 11.95 9.66 7.02
N PRO A 130 10.99 10.13 7.82
CA PRO A 130 10.85 9.74 9.22
C PRO A 130 10.41 8.29 9.41
N PHE A 131 9.77 7.65 8.42
CA PHE A 131 9.35 6.27 8.50
C PHE A 131 10.13 5.34 7.57
N TYR A 132 10.23 4.08 7.95
CA TYR A 132 10.80 3.00 7.14
C TYR A 132 9.97 1.72 7.30
N VAL A 133 10.08 0.80 6.34
CA VAL A 133 9.52 -0.54 6.48
C VAL A 133 10.42 -1.35 7.40
N ALA A 134 9.92 -1.68 8.59
CA ALA A 134 10.65 -2.47 9.58
C ALA A 134 10.53 -3.98 9.32
N GLU A 135 9.34 -4.42 8.90
CA GLU A 135 9.04 -5.83 8.66
C GLU A 135 7.94 -5.94 7.59
N PHE A 136 7.91 -7.07 6.87
CA PHE A 136 6.79 -7.42 6.02
C PHE A 136 6.53 -8.94 6.08
N LYS A 137 5.28 -9.33 5.85
CA LYS A 137 4.85 -10.74 5.81
C LYS A 137 4.02 -11.02 4.56
N ASN A 138 4.10 -12.27 4.10
CA ASN A 138 3.35 -12.75 2.94
C ASN A 138 2.22 -13.65 3.42
N TYR A 139 1.04 -13.48 2.82
CA TYR A 139 -0.11 -14.31 3.10
C TYR A 139 -0.69 -14.84 1.79
N GLN A 140 -1.05 -16.12 1.81
CA GLN A 140 -1.84 -16.76 0.78
C GLN A 140 -3.31 -16.39 0.99
N ASN A 141 -3.98 -16.00 -0.08
CA ASN A 141 -5.42 -15.76 -0.08
C ASN A 141 -5.98 -16.10 -1.46
N CYS A 142 -6.90 -17.06 -1.52
CA CYS A 142 -7.52 -17.51 -2.78
C CYS A 142 -8.75 -16.70 -3.20
N TYR A 143 -9.15 -15.72 -2.39
CA TYR A 143 -10.33 -14.90 -2.69
C TYR A 143 -9.95 -13.55 -3.30
N ASP A 144 -8.95 -12.87 -2.72
CA ASP A 144 -8.60 -11.50 -3.06
C ASP A 144 -7.08 -11.25 -3.00
N ILE A 145 -6.62 -10.28 -3.79
CA ILE A 145 -5.28 -9.71 -3.69
C ILE A 145 -5.38 -8.42 -2.89
N GLY A 146 -4.52 -8.24 -1.91
CA GLY A 146 -4.67 -7.16 -0.95
C GLY A 146 -3.38 -6.75 -0.26
N MET A 147 -3.52 -5.73 0.56
CA MET A 147 -2.47 -5.31 1.47
C MET A 147 -3.09 -4.96 2.82
N LYS A 148 -2.34 -5.24 3.88
CA LYS A 148 -2.61 -4.70 5.21
C LYS A 148 -1.31 -4.25 5.86
N GLY A 149 -1.39 -3.67 7.04
CA GLY A 149 -0.20 -3.24 7.73
C GLY A 149 -0.48 -2.39 8.94
N TYR A 150 0.61 -2.01 9.59
CA TYR A 150 0.60 -1.20 10.80
C TYR A 150 1.63 -0.09 10.69
N VAL A 151 1.34 1.05 11.32
CA VAL A 151 2.27 2.16 11.46
C VAL A 151 2.49 2.43 12.94
N PHE A 152 3.75 2.34 13.38
CA PHE A 152 4.16 2.60 14.75
C PHE A 152 5.15 3.77 14.85
N ASP A 153 5.17 4.43 15.99
CA ASP A 153 6.25 5.35 16.36
C ASP A 153 7.56 4.60 16.70
N ALA A 154 8.60 5.34 17.12
CA ALA A 154 9.89 4.76 17.47
C ALA A 154 9.84 3.88 18.74
N ASN A 155 8.83 4.08 19.60
CA ASN A 155 8.63 3.34 20.84
C ASN A 155 7.69 2.12 20.66
N GLY A 156 7.14 1.92 19.46
CA GLY A 156 6.18 0.86 19.16
C GLY A 156 4.73 1.21 19.47
N ILE A 157 4.41 2.49 19.69
CA ILE A 157 3.03 2.96 19.89
C ILE A 157 2.36 3.10 18.52
N PRO A 158 1.13 2.58 18.33
CA PRO A 158 0.40 2.71 17.08
C PRO A 158 0.09 4.17 16.75
N LEU A 159 0.16 4.52 15.47
CA LEU A 159 -0.10 5.86 14.98
C LEU A 159 -1.37 5.89 14.14
N GLU A 160 -2.41 6.51 14.69
CA GLU A 160 -3.68 6.79 14.01
C GLU A 160 -3.54 7.96 13.02
N GLY A 161 -4.34 7.92 11.95
CA GLY A 161 -4.51 9.03 11.02
C GLY A 161 -3.33 9.25 10.07
N VAL A 162 -2.36 8.34 10.03
CA VAL A 162 -1.26 8.39 9.06
C VAL A 162 -1.81 8.07 7.68
N VAL A 163 -1.53 8.94 6.70
CA VAL A 163 -2.00 8.74 5.33
C VAL A 163 -1.13 7.67 4.67
N VAL A 164 -1.78 6.60 4.21
CA VAL A 164 -1.18 5.51 3.47
C VAL A 164 -1.56 5.68 2.01
N GLU A 165 -0.57 5.97 1.15
CA GLU A 165 -0.75 6.01 -0.30
C GLU A 165 -0.29 4.70 -0.93
N TYR A 166 -1.13 4.12 -1.76
CA TYR A 166 -0.91 2.80 -2.34
C TYR A 166 -1.52 2.70 -3.73
N GLY A 167 -1.13 1.67 -4.48
CA GLY A 167 -1.71 1.40 -5.80
C GLY A 167 -0.85 0.47 -6.63
N GLU A 168 -1.26 0.30 -7.88
CA GLU A 168 -0.48 -0.43 -8.87
C GLU A 168 0.56 0.50 -9.51
N ASP A 169 1.81 0.06 -9.56
CA ASP A 169 2.95 0.87 -9.97
C ASP A 169 2.76 1.43 -11.40
N ASN A 170 2.84 2.75 -11.53
CA ASN A 170 2.59 3.52 -12.77
C ASN A 170 1.18 3.36 -13.38
N ILE A 171 0.21 2.81 -12.63
CA ILE A 171 -1.14 2.55 -13.14
C ILE A 171 -2.19 3.25 -12.30
N SER A 172 -2.14 3.11 -10.97
CA SER A 172 -3.17 3.65 -10.08
C SER A 172 -2.59 4.19 -8.79
N THR A 173 -3.30 5.10 -8.14
CA THR A 173 -2.92 5.66 -6.84
C THR A 173 -4.17 5.97 -6.05
N PHE A 174 -4.20 5.46 -4.82
CA PHE A 174 -5.28 5.59 -3.85
C PHE A 174 -4.69 5.97 -2.49
N ARG A 175 -5.56 6.42 -1.59
CA ARG A 175 -5.18 6.78 -0.23
C ARG A 175 -6.16 6.20 0.77
N THR A 176 -5.63 5.78 1.90
CA THR A 176 -6.38 5.46 3.12
C THR A 176 -5.67 6.09 4.32
N THR A 177 -6.25 5.95 5.51
CA THR A 177 -5.66 6.40 6.77
C THR A 177 -5.62 5.25 7.75
N THR A 178 -4.61 5.22 8.62
CA THR A 178 -4.58 4.26 9.72
C THR A 178 -5.65 4.55 10.76
N ASP A 179 -6.18 3.51 11.39
CA ASP A 179 -7.13 3.60 12.50
C ASP A 179 -6.44 3.78 13.86
N VAL A 180 -7.21 3.71 14.95
CA VAL A 180 -6.73 3.86 16.34
C VAL A 180 -5.65 2.85 16.74
N ASP A 181 -5.59 1.69 16.08
CA ASP A 181 -4.59 0.65 16.31
C ASP A 181 -3.40 0.79 15.35
N GLY A 182 -3.36 1.90 14.59
CA GLY A 182 -2.34 2.15 13.57
C GLY A 182 -2.47 1.21 12.37
N GLU A 183 -3.59 0.49 12.25
CA GLU A 183 -3.81 -0.52 11.22
C GLU A 183 -4.36 0.12 9.94
N PHE A 184 -3.96 -0.43 8.80
CA PHE A 184 -4.66 -0.23 7.54
C PHE A 184 -4.84 -1.57 6.84
N ALA A 185 -5.99 -1.77 6.18
CA ALA A 185 -6.25 -2.94 5.35
C ALA A 185 -7.02 -2.51 4.10
N VAL A 186 -6.49 -2.86 2.93
CA VAL A 186 -7.01 -2.44 1.63
C VAL A 186 -7.08 -3.64 0.67
N PRO A 187 -8.27 -3.98 0.15
CA PRO A 187 -8.36 -4.87 -1.00
C PRO A 187 -7.80 -4.13 -2.22
N LEU A 188 -6.88 -4.77 -2.94
CA LEU A 188 -6.29 -4.21 -4.16
C LEU A 188 -7.04 -4.72 -5.39
N ILE A 189 -7.36 -6.02 -5.40
CA ILE A 189 -8.21 -6.65 -6.41
C ILE A 189 -9.17 -7.59 -5.69
N LEU A 190 -10.46 -7.38 -5.90
CA LEU A 190 -11.51 -8.26 -5.42
C LEU A 190 -11.67 -9.43 -6.41
N GLY A 191 -11.12 -10.61 -6.13
CA GLY A 191 -10.99 -11.70 -7.11
C GLY A 191 -12.34 -12.25 -7.59
N GLY A 192 -13.38 -12.16 -6.77
CA GLY A 192 -14.75 -12.50 -7.16
C GLY A 192 -15.38 -11.54 -8.18
N LYS A 193 -14.94 -10.27 -8.21
CA LYS A 193 -15.51 -9.20 -9.05
C LYS A 193 -14.62 -8.84 -10.24
N ASP A 194 -13.31 -8.83 -10.05
CA ASP A 194 -12.31 -8.42 -11.04
C ASP A 194 -11.39 -9.59 -11.42
N LYS A 195 -12.01 -10.61 -12.02
CA LYS A 195 -11.37 -11.90 -12.31
C LYS A 195 -10.21 -11.79 -13.29
N GLU A 196 -10.27 -10.88 -14.26
CA GLU A 196 -9.23 -10.77 -15.28
C GLU A 196 -7.96 -10.12 -14.73
N ASN A 197 -8.09 -9.10 -13.88
CA ASN A 197 -6.92 -8.57 -13.17
C ASN A 197 -6.40 -9.58 -12.15
N ALA A 198 -7.26 -10.34 -11.46
CA ALA A 198 -6.80 -11.35 -10.50
C ALA A 198 -5.95 -12.50 -11.12
N LYS A 199 -6.01 -12.71 -12.43
CA LYS A 199 -5.27 -13.75 -13.17
C LYS A 199 -3.91 -13.32 -13.69
N ARG A 200 -3.53 -12.05 -13.57
CA ARG A 200 -2.22 -11.56 -13.99
C ARG A 200 -1.39 -11.13 -12.78
N PRO A 201 -0.06 -11.18 -12.86
CA PRO A 201 0.77 -10.64 -11.79
C PRO A 201 0.75 -9.10 -11.82
N HIS A 202 0.78 -8.48 -10.65
CA HIS A 202 0.78 -7.04 -10.48
C HIS A 202 1.97 -6.60 -9.62
N THR A 203 2.51 -5.41 -9.92
CA THR A 203 3.49 -4.75 -9.06
C THR A 203 2.79 -3.64 -8.29
N TRP A 204 2.75 -3.79 -6.98
CA TRP A 204 2.09 -2.85 -6.08
C TRP A 204 3.11 -1.98 -5.37
N PHE A 205 2.66 -0.83 -4.91
CA PHE A 205 3.44 0.02 -4.02
C PHE A 205 2.64 0.50 -2.82
N VAL A 206 3.37 0.85 -1.76
CA VAL A 206 2.85 1.57 -0.61
C VAL A 206 3.91 2.55 -0.08
N ARG A 207 3.46 3.72 0.35
CA ARG A 207 4.27 4.73 1.03
C ARG A 207 3.40 5.56 1.98
N LEU A 208 4.03 6.13 3.00
CA LEU A 208 3.36 7.00 3.96
C LEU A 208 3.47 8.46 3.56
N TYR A 209 2.43 9.23 3.87
CA TYR A 209 2.42 10.68 3.82
C TYR A 209 2.08 11.24 5.19
N GLN A 210 2.78 12.30 5.57
CA GLN A 210 2.50 13.07 6.76
C GLN A 210 2.59 14.55 6.40
N ASP A 211 1.60 15.34 6.80
CA ASP A 211 1.52 16.78 6.51
C ASP A 211 1.65 17.11 5.01
N GLY A 212 1.12 16.23 4.14
CA GLY A 212 1.15 16.40 2.68
C GLY A 212 2.48 16.06 2.01
N VAL A 213 3.52 15.68 2.76
CA VAL A 213 4.84 15.28 2.23
C VAL A 213 5.03 13.78 2.38
N GLN A 214 5.73 13.17 1.43
CA GLN A 214 6.10 11.75 1.50
C GLN A 214 6.99 11.53 2.74
N ALA A 215 6.52 10.67 3.64
CA ALA A 215 7.08 10.44 4.97
C ALA A 215 7.76 9.06 5.11
N SER A 216 7.73 8.22 4.08
CA SER A 216 8.49 6.97 4.00
C SER A 216 9.12 6.77 2.62
N GLU A 217 10.05 5.83 2.50
CA GLU A 217 10.44 5.29 1.21
C GLU A 217 9.25 4.53 0.58
N THR A 218 9.29 4.35 -0.75
CA THR A 218 8.27 3.57 -1.45
C THR A 218 8.61 2.09 -1.38
N PHE A 219 7.77 1.31 -0.71
CA PHE A 219 7.88 -0.14 -0.69
C PHE A 219 7.10 -0.73 -1.86
N LYS A 220 7.75 -1.62 -2.63
CA LYS A 220 7.15 -2.28 -3.79
C LYS A 220 7.19 -3.79 -3.64
N TRP A 221 6.16 -4.48 -4.11
CA TRP A 221 6.16 -5.94 -4.19
C TRP A 221 5.35 -6.41 -5.40
N LYS A 222 5.64 -7.65 -5.83
CA LYS A 222 4.86 -8.33 -6.86
C LYS A 222 3.91 -9.31 -6.19
N SER A 223 2.63 -9.30 -6.56
CA SER A 223 1.69 -10.35 -6.16
C SER A 223 1.67 -11.46 -7.19
N ASP A 224 1.50 -12.69 -6.71
CA ASP A 224 1.14 -13.82 -7.56
C ASP A 224 -0.34 -13.75 -7.93
N THR A 225 -0.72 -14.53 -8.93
CA THR A 225 -2.10 -14.58 -9.41
C THR A 225 -2.98 -15.32 -8.40
N ILE A 226 -4.29 -15.11 -8.50
CA ILE A 226 -5.25 -15.84 -7.66
C ILE A 226 -5.31 -17.34 -8.00
N GLU A 227 -4.97 -17.70 -9.24
CA GLU A 227 -4.93 -19.10 -9.71
C GLU A 227 -3.76 -19.87 -9.08
N ASP A 228 -2.72 -19.15 -8.65
CA ASP A 228 -1.52 -19.72 -8.05
C ASP A 228 -1.59 -19.77 -6.51
N CYS A 229 -2.74 -19.43 -5.90
CA CYS A 229 -2.88 -19.26 -4.46
C CYS A 229 -2.58 -20.50 -3.61
N ASP A 230 -2.72 -21.70 -4.18
CA ASP A 230 -2.44 -22.96 -3.49
C ASP A 230 -0.93 -23.29 -3.42
N LYS A 231 -0.08 -22.57 -4.15
CA LYS A 231 1.37 -22.78 -4.11
C LYS A 231 1.91 -22.24 -2.79
N SER A 232 2.65 -23.06 -2.05
CA SER A 232 3.11 -22.77 -0.67
C SER A 232 3.85 -21.45 -0.44
N ASN A 233 4.36 -20.80 -1.50
CA ASN A 233 5.06 -19.52 -1.41
C ASN A 233 4.36 -18.39 -2.19
N SER A 234 3.11 -18.59 -2.62
CA SER A 234 2.38 -17.58 -3.36
C SER A 234 2.01 -16.39 -2.47
N VAL A 235 2.04 -15.20 -3.05
CA VAL A 235 1.78 -13.95 -2.33
C VAL A 235 0.58 -13.26 -2.95
N GLN A 236 -0.57 -13.35 -2.30
CA GLN A 236 -1.78 -12.59 -2.68
C GLN A 236 -1.99 -11.40 -1.75
N VAL A 237 -1.66 -11.54 -0.46
CA VAL A 237 -1.75 -10.44 0.50
C VAL A 237 -0.38 -10.13 1.09
N LYS A 238 -0.04 -8.83 1.10
CA LYS A 238 1.17 -8.31 1.75
C LYS A 238 0.80 -7.61 3.04
N GLU A 239 1.47 -7.95 4.14
CA GLU A 239 1.45 -7.14 5.35
C GLU A 239 2.74 -6.34 5.45
N VAL A 240 2.63 -5.04 5.71
CA VAL A 240 3.78 -4.13 5.81
C VAL A 240 3.74 -3.38 7.14
N ILE A 241 4.83 -3.47 7.91
CA ILE A 241 4.96 -2.79 9.20
C ILE A 241 5.91 -1.62 9.02
N PHE A 242 5.39 -0.40 9.20
CA PHE A 242 6.18 0.81 9.22
C PHE A 242 6.54 1.20 10.66
N ARG A 243 7.75 1.72 10.84
CA ARG A 243 8.20 2.32 12.10
C ARG A 243 8.80 3.69 11.87
N ARG A 244 8.58 4.60 12.82
CA ARG A 244 9.28 5.88 12.85
C ARG A 244 10.73 5.65 13.30
N ARG A 245 11.67 6.38 12.67
CA ARG A 245 13.10 6.26 12.92
C ARG A 245 13.54 6.92 14.23
N TYR A 246 12.86 7.99 14.63
CA TYR A 246 13.17 8.84 15.78
C TYR A 246 11.91 9.44 16.41
#